data_AF-A0A8S3QX32-F1
#
_entry.id   AF-A0A8S3QX32-F1
#
_cell.length_a   1.000
_cell.length_b   1.000
_cell.length_c   1.000
_cell.angle_alpha   90.00
_cell.angle_beta   90.00
_cell.angle_gamma   90.00
#
_symmetry.space_group_name_H-M   'P 1'
#
loop_
_entity.id
_entity.type
_entity.pdbx_description
1 polymer ?
#
loop_
_entity_poly.entity_id
_entity_poly.type
_entity_poly.pdbx_seq_one_letter_code
_entity_poly.pdbx_strand_id
1 'polypeptide(L)'
;MSIQVDLELRKEGNSFEIIGFNEGLHKTNYMETLCIDKESLQLASHVLELLFLGHTGFRFPFAHYPTTQVTPSEMLLIFWQSVKMLGLFGFTVTYVSLDGAQYNRDFMKILIDGKTSETMFSMSIKNIYDSSKPNIHVIMDYSHVMKKIRNNISKSGLLNTHKKSIKI
;
A
#
# COMPACT_ATOMS: atom_id res chain seq x y z
N MET A 1 -0.58 -1.92 -31.88
CA MET A 1 -0.71 -3.01 -30.88
C MET A 1 0.62 -3.10 -30.16
N SER A 2 0.70 -2.60 -28.94
CA SER A 2 1.88 -2.73 -28.09
C SER A 2 1.93 -4.17 -27.56
N ILE A 3 2.99 -4.90 -27.88
CA ILE A 3 3.27 -6.21 -27.32
C ILE A 3 3.55 -6.00 -25.82
N GLN A 4 2.79 -6.65 -24.94
CA GLN A 4 3.06 -6.62 -23.50
C GLN A 4 4.37 -7.37 -23.23
N VAL A 5 5.34 -6.67 -22.64
CA VAL A 5 6.75 -7.09 -22.56
C VAL A 5 6.97 -8.25 -21.57
N ASP A 6 5.96 -8.59 -20.79
CA ASP A 6 6.06 -9.45 -19.61
C ASP A 6 5.21 -10.73 -19.67
N LEU A 7 4.65 -11.06 -20.85
CA LEU A 7 3.80 -12.24 -21.03
C LEU A 7 4.64 -13.48 -21.36
N GLU A 8 4.63 -14.49 -20.49
CA GLU A 8 5.30 -15.77 -20.75
C GLU A 8 4.33 -16.80 -21.35
N LEU A 9 4.71 -17.36 -22.50
CA LEU A 9 3.97 -18.38 -23.21
C LEU A 9 4.76 -19.70 -23.21
N ARG A 10 4.14 -20.80 -22.77
CA ARG A 10 4.64 -22.15 -23.02
C ARG A 10 4.11 -22.61 -24.35
N LYS A 11 4.96 -23.26 -25.14
CA LYS A 11 4.50 -24.07 -26.25
C LYS A 11 4.61 -25.54 -25.87
N GLU A 12 3.49 -26.24 -25.82
CA GLU A 12 3.45 -27.71 -25.73
C GLU A 12 2.82 -28.25 -27.01
N GLY A 13 3.63 -28.91 -27.85
CA GLY A 13 3.19 -29.40 -29.16
C GLY A 13 2.73 -28.27 -30.08
N ASN A 14 1.47 -28.34 -30.54
CA ASN A 14 0.86 -27.32 -31.40
C ASN A 14 0.00 -26.28 -30.65
N SER A 15 -0.06 -26.36 -29.32
CA SER A 15 -0.80 -25.42 -28.48
C SER A 15 0.15 -24.47 -27.75
N PHE A 16 -0.31 -23.23 -27.58
CA PHE A 16 0.33 -22.23 -26.75
C PHE A 16 -0.51 -22.02 -25.49
N GLU A 17 0.13 -22.06 -24.33
CA GLU A 17 -0.49 -21.83 -23.02
C GLU A 17 0.14 -20.59 -22.38
N ILE A 18 -0.69 -19.71 -21.84
CA ILE A 18 -0.22 -18.55 -21.07
C ILE A 18 0.14 -19.05 -19.67
N ILE A 19 1.42 -19.00 -19.31
CA ILE A 19 1.91 -19.50 -18.02
C ILE A 19 1.79 -18.43 -16.94
N GLY A 20 1.91 -17.15 -17.32
CA GLY A 20 1.78 -16.04 -16.41
C GLY A 20 2.41 -14.76 -16.94
N PHE A 21 2.48 -13.78 -16.04
CA PHE A 21 3.22 -12.55 -16.24
C PHE A 21 4.47 -12.59 -15.37
N ASN A 22 5.63 -12.30 -15.95
CA ASN A 22 6.86 -12.12 -15.20
C ASN A 22 7.05 -10.62 -15.02
N GLU A 23 6.81 -10.09 -13.81
CA GLU A 23 7.13 -8.69 -13.53
C GLU A 23 8.63 -8.49 -13.75
N GLY A 24 9.00 -7.88 -14.88
CA GLY A 24 10.36 -7.51 -15.17
C GLY A 24 10.88 -6.60 -14.06
N LEU A 25 11.56 -7.19 -13.07
CA LEU A 25 12.37 -6.48 -12.09
C LEU A 25 13.31 -5.54 -12.84
N HIS A 26 13.65 -4.40 -12.22
CA HIS A 26 14.59 -3.34 -12.64
C HIS A 26 15.76 -3.72 -13.58
N LYS A 27 16.19 -4.98 -13.61
CA LYS A 27 17.13 -5.60 -14.57
C LYS A 27 16.72 -5.46 -16.03
N THR A 28 15.44 -5.55 -16.40
CA THR A 28 14.98 -5.31 -17.79
C THR A 28 15.14 -3.85 -18.21
N ASN A 29 14.88 -2.91 -17.29
CA ASN A 29 15.11 -1.48 -17.53
C ASN A 29 16.60 -1.17 -17.79
N TYR A 30 17.54 -1.82 -17.11
CA TYR A 30 18.97 -1.62 -17.38
C TYR A 30 19.38 -2.10 -18.79
N MET A 31 18.78 -3.18 -19.28
CA MET A 31 19.05 -3.68 -20.64
C MET A 31 18.49 -2.74 -21.72
N GLU A 32 17.33 -2.15 -21.47
CA GLU A 32 16.76 -1.11 -22.34
C GLU A 32 17.59 0.19 -22.29
N THR A 33 18.10 0.55 -21.11
CA THR A 33 19.00 1.71 -20.92
C THR A 33 20.32 1.53 -21.68
N LEU A 34 20.89 0.32 -21.66
CA LEU A 34 22.10 -0.03 -22.42
C LEU A 34 21.90 0.01 -23.95
N CYS A 35 20.68 -0.21 -24.43
CA CYS A 35 20.35 -0.20 -25.86
C CYS A 35 20.01 1.19 -26.42
N ILE A 36 19.54 2.11 -25.57
CA ILE A 36 19.00 3.43 -26.01
C ILE A 36 19.99 4.58 -25.77
N ASP A 37 21.06 4.36 -24.98
CA ASP A 37 22.14 5.34 -24.71
C ASP A 37 21.62 6.70 -24.18
N LYS A 38 20.42 6.70 -23.61
CA LYS A 38 19.79 7.85 -22.95
C LYS A 38 19.29 7.40 -21.58
N GLU A 39 20.07 7.70 -20.55
CA GLU A 39 19.55 7.70 -19.19
C GLU A 39 18.62 8.89 -19.00
N SER A 40 17.31 8.68 -19.10
CA SER A 40 16.37 9.58 -18.42
C SER A 40 16.37 9.21 -16.95
N LEU A 41 17.23 9.85 -16.16
CA LEU A 41 17.27 9.65 -14.71
C LEU A 41 15.92 10.08 -14.13
N GLN A 42 15.09 9.11 -13.73
CA GLN A 42 13.79 9.42 -13.15
C GLN A 42 13.98 9.81 -11.69
N LEU A 43 13.86 11.12 -11.41
CA LEU A 43 13.92 11.64 -10.05
C LEU A 43 12.74 11.12 -9.22
N ALA A 44 13.02 10.75 -7.97
CA ALA A 44 11.98 10.42 -7.00
C ALA A 44 11.07 11.65 -6.77
N SER A 45 9.75 11.42 -6.79
CA SER A 45 8.75 12.46 -6.55
C SER A 45 8.13 12.37 -5.15
N HIS A 46 8.26 11.22 -4.49
CA HIS A 46 7.69 10.93 -3.19
C HIS A 46 8.73 10.20 -2.31
N VAL A 47 8.51 10.20 -1.00
CA VAL A 47 9.25 9.37 -0.06
C VAL A 47 8.24 8.57 0.73
N LEU A 48 8.35 7.23 0.68
CA LEU A 48 7.64 6.37 1.60
C LEU A 48 8.44 6.32 2.91
N GLU A 49 7.86 6.85 3.98
CA GLU A 49 8.46 6.86 5.32
C GLU A 49 7.66 5.97 6.26
N LEU A 50 8.36 5.14 7.03
CA LEU A 50 7.77 4.34 8.10
C LEU A 50 8.21 4.88 9.46
N LEU A 51 7.20 5.24 10.25
CA LEU A 51 7.35 5.75 11.60
C LEU A 51 6.85 4.71 12.61
N PHE A 52 7.66 4.41 13.61
CA PHE A 52 7.20 3.69 14.79
C PHE A 52 6.53 4.67 15.75
N LEU A 53 5.37 4.29 16.29
CA LEU A 53 4.65 5.06 17.31
C LEU A 53 4.23 4.14 18.45
N GLY A 54 4.90 4.25 19.59
CA GLY A 54 4.58 3.55 20.83
C GLY A 54 3.41 4.19 21.58
N HIS A 55 2.75 3.40 22.42
CA HIS A 55 1.60 3.85 23.23
C HIS A 55 1.95 4.98 24.23
N THR A 56 3.22 5.09 24.61
CA THR A 56 3.73 6.16 25.50
C THR A 56 4.02 7.47 24.75
N GLY A 57 3.82 7.51 23.43
CA GLY A 57 4.17 8.64 22.58
C GLY A 57 5.62 8.60 22.06
N PHE A 58 6.42 7.59 22.44
CA PHE A 58 7.73 7.37 21.85
C PHE A 58 7.59 7.12 20.34
N ARG A 59 8.29 7.91 19.54
CA ARG A 59 8.21 7.85 18.07
C ARG A 59 9.59 8.00 17.45
N PHE A 60 9.85 7.23 16.40
CA PHE A 60 11.06 7.37 15.61
C PHE A 60 10.84 6.85 14.19
N PRO A 61 11.39 7.53 13.17
CA PRO A 61 11.42 7.00 11.82
C PRO A 61 12.44 5.86 11.76
N PHE A 62 12.10 4.76 11.08
CA PHE A 62 12.98 3.59 11.02
C PHE A 62 13.23 3.09 9.60
N ALA A 63 12.48 3.57 8.60
CA ALA A 63 12.75 3.29 7.19
C ALA A 63 12.26 4.44 6.30
N HIS A 64 13.00 4.71 5.22
CA HIS A 64 12.66 5.71 4.21
C HIS A 64 13.05 5.18 2.82
N TYR A 65 12.14 5.34 1.87
CA TYR A 65 12.34 4.88 0.49
C TYR A 65 11.98 6.03 -0.47
N PRO A 66 12.97 6.63 -1.17
CA PRO A 66 12.71 7.54 -2.27
C PRO A 66 12.03 6.79 -3.41
N THR A 67 10.86 7.26 -3.83
CA THR A 67 9.99 6.54 -4.78
C THR A 67 9.36 7.52 -5.76
N THR A 68 8.97 7.03 -6.92
CA THR A 68 8.10 7.77 -7.85
C THR A 68 6.64 7.47 -7.52
N GLN A 69 6.35 6.20 -7.25
CA GLN A 69 5.08 5.69 -6.76
C GLN A 69 5.34 4.30 -6.16
N VAL A 70 4.70 3.98 -5.04
CA VAL A 70 4.79 2.63 -4.45
C VAL A 70 3.50 1.87 -4.75
N THR A 71 3.65 0.66 -5.27
CA THR A 71 2.52 -0.23 -5.52
C THR A 71 1.99 -0.86 -4.22
N PRO A 72 0.71 -1.25 -4.16
CA PRO A 72 0.15 -1.96 -3.01
C PRO A 72 0.92 -3.25 -2.62
N SER A 73 1.42 -3.99 -3.61
CA SER A 73 2.19 -5.21 -3.42
C SER A 73 3.56 -4.95 -2.78
N GLU A 74 4.27 -3.91 -3.23
CA GLU A 74 5.52 -3.49 -2.60
C GLU A 74 5.30 -3.03 -1.16
N MET A 75 4.23 -2.26 -0.89
CA MET A 75 3.87 -1.86 0.47
C MET A 75 3.60 -3.07 1.38
N LEU A 76 2.99 -4.14 0.86
CA LEU A 76 2.77 -5.37 1.62
C LEU A 76 4.08 -6.04 2.03
N LEU A 77 5.04 -6.14 1.10
CA LEU A 77 6.35 -6.72 1.39
C LEU A 77 7.12 -5.87 2.41
N ILE A 78 7.14 -4.55 2.20
CA ILE A 78 7.78 -3.58 3.10
C ILE A 78 7.15 -3.65 4.50
N PHE A 79 5.82 -3.72 4.58
CA PHE A 79 5.08 -3.83 5.84
C PHE A 79 5.50 -5.07 6.63
N TRP A 80 5.48 -6.25 6.00
CA TRP A 80 5.86 -7.48 6.71
C TRP A 80 7.35 -7.53 7.07
N GLN A 81 8.23 -7.07 6.18
CA GLN A 81 9.64 -6.90 6.51
C GLN A 81 9.82 -6.00 7.74
N SER A 82 9.06 -4.91 7.82
CA SER A 82 9.09 -3.99 8.96
C SER A 82 8.59 -4.65 10.25
N VAL A 83 7.48 -5.41 10.20
CA VAL A 83 6.97 -6.18 11.34
C VAL A 83 8.01 -7.17 11.85
N LYS A 84 8.70 -7.88 10.94
CA LYS A 84 9.78 -8.82 11.30
C LYS A 84 10.93 -8.08 11.98
N MET A 85 11.43 -7.01 11.36
CA MET A 85 12.59 -6.27 11.87
C MET A 85 12.28 -5.66 13.24
N LEU A 86 11.15 -4.99 13.41
CA LEU A 86 10.70 -4.48 14.69
C LEU A 86 10.61 -5.59 15.75
N GLY A 87 10.09 -6.76 15.36
CA GLY A 87 10.06 -7.95 16.21
C GLY A 87 11.43 -8.42 16.70
N LEU A 88 12.44 -8.40 15.83
CA LEU A 88 13.83 -8.77 16.18
C LEU A 88 14.47 -7.79 17.17
N PHE A 89 14.08 -6.51 17.13
CA PHE A 89 14.51 -5.48 18.08
C PHE A 89 13.67 -5.44 19.37
N GLY A 90 12.75 -6.40 19.57
CA GLY A 90 11.94 -6.50 20.78
C GLY A 90 10.67 -5.64 20.78
N PHE A 91 10.32 -5.02 19.64
CA PHE A 91 9.06 -4.29 19.51
C PHE A 91 7.92 -5.21 19.07
N THR A 92 6.70 -4.89 19.51
CA THR A 92 5.48 -5.58 19.08
C THR A 92 4.60 -4.60 18.32
N VAL A 93 4.33 -4.92 17.05
CA VAL A 93 3.41 -4.16 16.22
C VAL A 93 1.98 -4.58 16.56
N THR A 94 1.15 -3.63 16.99
CA THR A 94 -0.25 -3.85 17.37
C THR A 94 -1.24 -3.18 16.41
N TYR A 95 -0.80 -2.17 15.66
CA TYR A 95 -1.61 -1.53 14.63
C TYR A 95 -0.75 -0.94 13.52
N VAL A 96 -1.40 -0.66 12.38
CA VAL A 96 -0.87 0.14 11.29
C VAL A 96 -1.87 1.24 10.97
N SER A 97 -1.38 2.48 10.89
CA SER A 97 -2.19 3.65 10.55
C SER A 97 -1.90 4.08 9.12
N LEU A 98 -2.95 4.20 8.31
CA LEU A 98 -2.86 4.56 6.90
C LEU A 98 -3.67 5.82 6.60
N ASP A 99 -3.23 6.59 5.61
CA ASP A 99 -4.03 7.71 5.11
C ASP A 99 -5.19 7.21 4.23
N GLY A 100 -6.02 8.17 3.79
CA GLY A 100 -7.13 7.89 2.90
C GLY A 100 -6.81 8.03 1.41
N ALA A 101 -5.57 7.78 0.96
CA ALA A 101 -5.18 7.74 -0.45
C ALA A 101 -5.60 6.41 -1.12
N GLN A 102 -5.63 6.38 -2.45
CA GLN A 102 -6.08 5.19 -3.20
C GLN A 102 -5.14 3.99 -3.00
N TYR A 103 -3.84 4.20 -3.14
CA TYR A 103 -2.83 3.14 -2.96
C TYR A 103 -2.90 2.48 -1.57
N ASN A 104 -3.12 3.27 -0.52
CA ASN A 104 -3.26 2.77 0.85
C ASN A 104 -4.56 1.96 1.05
N ARG A 105 -5.65 2.35 0.38
CA ARG A 105 -6.87 1.52 0.37
C ARG A 105 -6.65 0.19 -0.32
N ASP A 106 -5.93 0.19 -1.44
CA ASP A 106 -5.67 -1.04 -2.19
C ASP A 106 -4.69 -1.95 -1.44
N PHE A 107 -3.68 -1.38 -0.77
CA PHE A 107 -2.83 -2.11 0.18
C PHE A 107 -3.64 -2.71 1.33
N MET A 108 -4.52 -1.93 1.97
CA MET A 108 -5.40 -2.42 3.03
C MET A 108 -6.26 -3.59 2.55
N LYS A 109 -6.81 -3.52 1.33
CA LYS A 109 -7.56 -4.63 0.74
C LYS A 109 -6.69 -5.87 0.68
N ILE A 110 -5.52 -5.81 0.04
CA ILE A 110 -4.61 -6.97 -0.11
C ILE A 110 -4.17 -7.52 1.25
N LEU A 111 -3.89 -6.64 2.21
CA LEU A 111 -3.46 -7.03 3.56
C LEU A 111 -4.54 -7.83 4.31
N ILE A 112 -5.81 -7.53 4.02
CA ILE A 112 -7.00 -8.15 4.62
C ILE A 112 -7.60 -9.25 3.72
N ASP A 113 -7.24 -9.29 2.43
CA ASP A 113 -7.90 -10.08 1.40
C ASP A 113 -7.82 -11.59 1.68
N GLY A 114 -8.91 -12.29 1.37
CA GLY A 114 -9.03 -13.74 1.59
C GLY A 114 -9.25 -14.19 3.03
N LYS A 115 -9.50 -13.28 3.99
CA LYS A 115 -9.81 -13.64 5.38
C LYS A 115 -11.28 -13.42 5.68
N THR A 116 -11.85 -14.34 6.46
CA THR A 116 -13.27 -14.49 6.86
C THR A 116 -14.04 -13.18 7.12
N SER A 117 -15.38 -13.20 7.05
CA SER A 117 -16.22 -12.02 7.31
C SER A 117 -15.89 -11.27 8.64
N GLU A 118 -15.41 -11.99 9.65
CA GLU A 118 -14.92 -11.44 10.92
C GLU A 118 -13.67 -10.56 10.79
N THR A 119 -12.77 -10.89 9.85
CA THR A 119 -11.54 -10.12 9.61
C THR A 119 -11.87 -8.78 8.96
N MET A 120 -12.86 -8.77 8.07
CA MET A 120 -13.37 -7.56 7.43
C MET A 120 -14.09 -6.64 8.43
N PHE A 121 -14.78 -7.21 9.42
CA PHE A 121 -15.47 -6.45 10.46
C PHE A 121 -14.51 -5.91 11.53
N SER A 122 -13.50 -6.70 11.92
CA SER A 122 -12.54 -6.33 12.97
C SER A 122 -11.33 -5.54 12.48
N MET A 123 -11.13 -5.44 11.16
CA MET A 123 -9.95 -4.82 10.52
C MET A 123 -8.64 -5.34 11.15
N SER A 124 -8.61 -6.62 11.53
CA SER A 124 -7.51 -7.21 12.29
C SER A 124 -6.85 -8.34 11.51
N ILE A 125 -5.53 -8.40 11.54
CA ILE A 125 -4.75 -9.45 10.88
C ILE A 125 -3.84 -10.15 11.89
N LYS A 126 -3.70 -11.47 11.75
CA LYS A 126 -2.69 -12.22 12.51
C LYS A 126 -1.29 -11.87 12.02
N ASN A 127 -0.34 -11.78 12.94
CA ASN A 127 1.07 -11.63 12.60
C ASN A 127 1.59 -12.91 11.91
N ILE A 128 2.15 -12.79 10.71
CA ILE A 128 2.60 -13.95 9.92
C ILE A 128 3.86 -14.60 10.49
N TYR A 129 4.65 -13.89 11.29
CA TYR A 129 5.92 -14.39 11.82
C TYR A 129 5.76 -15.06 13.18
N ASP A 130 4.73 -14.70 13.94
CA ASP A 130 4.50 -15.20 15.28
C ASP A 130 3.02 -15.12 15.63
N SER A 131 2.37 -16.28 15.67
CA SER A 131 0.94 -16.41 15.98
C SER A 131 0.61 -16.23 17.46
N SER A 132 1.62 -16.21 18.35
CA SER A 132 1.43 -15.93 19.78
C SER A 132 1.32 -14.43 20.08
N LYS A 133 1.75 -13.58 19.14
CA LYS A 133 1.66 -12.12 19.26
C LYS A 133 0.23 -11.62 19.05
N PRO A 134 -0.11 -10.44 19.61
CA PRO A 134 -1.41 -9.83 19.37
C PRO A 134 -1.66 -9.59 17.88
N ASN A 135 -2.94 -9.59 17.50
CA ASN A 135 -3.35 -9.21 16.16
C ASN A 135 -2.94 -7.76 15.87
N ILE A 136 -2.65 -7.50 14.60
CA ILE A 136 -2.35 -6.16 14.10
C ILE A 136 -3.65 -5.56 13.58
N HIS A 137 -4.02 -4.39 14.08
CA HIS A 137 -5.22 -3.68 13.65
C HIS A 137 -4.90 -2.65 12.57
N VAL A 138 -5.70 -2.60 11.51
CA VAL A 138 -5.59 -1.56 10.48
C VAL A 138 -6.51 -0.41 10.86
N ILE A 139 -5.94 0.78 11.02
CA ILE A 139 -6.68 2.00 11.32
C ILE A 139 -6.45 3.06 10.23
N MET A 140 -7.42 3.95 10.06
CA MET A 140 -7.27 5.12 9.20
C MET A 140 -6.94 6.36 10.04
N ASP A 141 -6.20 7.30 9.46
CA ASP A 141 -5.98 8.61 10.05
C ASP A 141 -7.31 9.34 10.35
N TYR A 142 -7.61 9.48 11.64
CA TYR A 142 -8.78 10.16 12.17
C TYR A 142 -8.91 11.59 11.64
N SER A 143 -7.81 12.35 11.61
CA SER A 143 -7.85 13.76 11.18
C SER A 143 -8.25 13.87 9.72
N HIS A 144 -7.78 12.96 8.87
CA HIS A 144 -8.18 12.90 7.46
C HIS A 144 -9.66 12.50 7.29
N VAL A 145 -10.15 11.55 8.09
CA VAL A 145 -11.57 11.15 8.10
C VAL A 145 -12.47 12.34 8.49
N MET A 146 -12.15 13.04 9.58
CA MET A 146 -12.92 14.20 10.03
C MET A 146 -12.92 15.33 9.00
N LYS A 147 -11.78 15.57 8.35
CA LYS A 147 -11.67 16.52 7.24
C LYS A 147 -12.59 16.16 6.08
N LYS A 148 -12.66 14.88 5.70
CA LYS A 148 -13.58 14.40 4.65
C LYS A 148 -15.04 14.59 5.04
N ILE A 149 -15.43 14.21 6.27
CA ILE A 149 -16.79 14.40 6.79
C ILE A 149 -17.18 15.87 6.72
N ARG A 150 -16.35 16.75 7.28
CA ARG A 150 -16.56 18.21 7.24
C ARG A 150 -16.76 18.71 5.80
N ASN A 151 -15.86 18.35 4.90
CA ASN A 151 -15.93 18.78 3.50
C ASN A 151 -17.21 18.29 2.80
N ASN A 152 -17.64 17.07 3.10
CA ASN A 152 -18.89 16.52 2.55
C ASN A 152 -20.10 17.25 3.11
N ILE A 153 -20.15 17.54 4.41
CA ILE A 153 -21.23 18.34 5.02
C ILE A 153 -21.29 19.74 4.39
N SER A 154 -20.14 20.40 4.23
CA SER A 154 -20.06 21.74 3.62
C SER A 154 -20.48 21.75 2.14
N LYS A 155 -20.25 20.65 1.42
CA LYS A 155 -20.65 20.47 0.01
C LYS A 155 -22.09 20.01 -0.13
N SER A 156 -22.62 19.27 0.84
CA SER A 156 -24.02 18.82 0.84
C SER A 156 -24.94 20.02 1.11
N GLY A 157 -25.74 20.38 0.12
CA GLY A 157 -26.92 21.25 0.27
C GLY A 157 -28.19 20.43 0.11
N LEU A 158 -29.34 21.00 0.47
CA LEU A 158 -30.63 20.41 0.08
C LEU A 158 -30.77 20.51 -1.44
N LEU A 159 -30.91 19.35 -2.11
CA LEU A 159 -31.08 19.20 -3.57
C LEU A 159 -32.12 20.16 -4.18
N ASN A 160 -33.11 20.57 -3.39
CA ASN A 160 -34.22 21.41 -3.84
C ASN A 160 -34.03 22.93 -3.67
N THR A 161 -32.99 23.41 -2.98
CA THR A 161 -32.87 24.86 -2.67
C THR A 161 -31.51 25.48 -2.98
N HIS A 162 -30.54 24.70 -3.48
CA HIS A 162 -29.15 25.15 -3.70
C HIS A 162 -28.55 25.96 -2.52
N LYS A 163 -29.09 25.78 -1.31
CA LYS A 163 -28.56 26.38 -0.09
C LYS A 163 -27.55 25.41 0.51
N LYS A 164 -26.31 25.88 0.68
CA LYS A 164 -25.30 25.19 1.49
C LYS A 164 -25.84 25.08 2.91
N SER A 165 -25.77 23.89 3.48
CA SER A 165 -26.33 23.59 4.82
C SER A 165 -25.62 24.37 5.92
N ILE A 166 -24.39 24.81 5.69
CA ILE A 166 -23.59 25.57 6.65
C ILE A 166 -22.72 26.59 5.89
N LYS A 167 -22.84 27.88 6.23
CA LYS A 167 -21.80 28.89 5.97
C LYS A 167 -20.91 28.92 7.22
N ILE A 168 -19.70 28.39 7.11
CA ILE A 168 -18.63 28.57 8.11
C ILE A 168 -17.81 29.78 7.66
#